data_AF-A0A355GFZ0-F1
#
_entry.id   AF-A0A355GFZ0-F1
#
_cell.length_a   1.000
_cell.length_b   1.000
_cell.length_c   1.000
_cell.angle_alpha   90.00
_cell.angle_beta   90.00
_cell.angle_gamma   90.00
#
_symmetry.space_group_name_H-M   'P 1'
#
loop_
_entity.id
_entity.type
_entity.pdbx_description
1 polymer ?
#
loop_
_entity_poly.entity_id
_entity_poly.type
_entity_poly.pdbx_seq_one_letter_code
_entity_poly.pdbx_strand_id
1 'polypeptide(L)'
;LVFFDEHWLADYWPVLGPLLFLCTLVMVGYHCFWSMHAPGFLKVAGWGMAFGLLFYWFVSRYYPHGFAKGVVPWSHVTLTEFVTLQLVSLVAWLGGVRAYSNIRNGAAMPSPQWDQTQLWWTALITGRIPERMSVPLSRRMTLARMHWSGSCQRAVIVGGILFGVAVLIVNLAAAAMYDSSSPELNNLLELSETFQVSTLVLSGIAAIGVTIMLAGSVAGTGNTEMNRSLAMTPLSDRELSASLFGNMWKTCLACSVMLQLALLLSYAGFLMMQGTEIVHSNYDMGEWLKQNLIYSSVAMIGSWILTANLLALCWTGRQWVCNTVVGVVVGGSVTFMIISQILRSSGFYQAAQLLEKSVFLVMTLSIISATIGAWLDAGKRCLIRKRTRNAALCCSIAGLVLFKTWVFRQTVGPDHWIGFLWIATLIALILAPFATIPLALSWNRHR
;
A
#
# COMPACT_ATOMS: atom_id res chain seq x y z
N LEU A 1 -30.74 27.84 -39.86
CA LEU A 1 -31.24 29.14 -39.36
C LEU A 1 -30.79 29.27 -37.91
N VAL A 2 -29.60 29.82 -37.68
CA VAL A 2 -29.18 30.24 -36.33
C VAL A 2 -29.05 31.74 -36.41
N PHE A 3 -29.99 32.44 -35.76
CA PHE A 3 -29.98 33.89 -35.64
C PHE A 3 -28.98 34.22 -34.52
N PHE A 4 -27.80 34.69 -34.90
CA PHE A 4 -26.82 35.23 -33.96
C PHE A 4 -26.91 36.75 -34.05
N ASP A 5 -27.53 37.37 -33.04
CA ASP A 5 -27.53 38.83 -32.84
C ASP A 5 -26.15 39.26 -32.32
N GLU A 6 -25.62 40.43 -32.66
CA GLU A 6 -24.24 40.86 -32.36
C GLU A 6 -23.87 40.80 -30.86
N HIS A 7 -24.87 40.80 -29.96
CA HIS A 7 -24.70 40.81 -28.50
C HIS A 7 -25.00 39.46 -27.81
N TRP A 8 -25.27 38.38 -28.58
CA TRP A 8 -25.71 37.10 -28.01
C TRP A 8 -24.70 36.43 -27.07
N LEU A 9 -23.41 36.62 -27.31
CA LEU A 9 -22.30 36.17 -26.44
C LEU A 9 -22.11 37.08 -25.21
N ALA A 10 -22.58 38.33 -25.27
CA ALA A 10 -22.35 39.38 -24.27
C ALA A 10 -23.49 39.53 -23.25
N ASP A 11 -24.74 39.19 -23.61
CA ASP A 11 -25.91 39.43 -22.74
C ASP A 11 -26.50 38.16 -22.09
N TYR A 12 -26.28 36.96 -22.67
CA TYR A 12 -26.88 35.70 -22.20
C TYR A 12 -25.87 34.69 -21.60
N TRP A 13 -24.63 35.11 -21.36
CA TRP A 13 -23.57 34.27 -20.81
C TRP A 13 -23.84 33.62 -19.44
N PRO A 14 -24.61 34.20 -18.49
CA PRO A 14 -24.83 33.57 -17.17
C PRO A 14 -25.59 32.26 -17.27
N VAL A 15 -26.32 32.06 -18.38
CA VAL A 15 -27.07 30.86 -18.69
C VAL A 15 -26.32 30.01 -19.72
N LEU A 16 -25.74 30.65 -20.75
CA LEU A 16 -25.09 29.95 -21.87
C LEU A 16 -23.89 29.10 -21.44
N GLY A 17 -23.00 29.64 -20.59
CA GLY A 17 -21.81 28.91 -20.12
C GLY A 17 -22.17 27.63 -19.35
N PRO A 18 -22.96 27.74 -18.26
CA PRO A 18 -23.42 26.58 -17.50
C PRO A 18 -24.23 25.58 -18.35
N LEU A 19 -25.06 26.07 -19.28
CA LEU A 19 -25.81 25.20 -20.19
C LEU A 19 -24.89 24.41 -21.11
N LEU A 20 -23.90 25.07 -21.74
CA LEU A 20 -22.91 24.40 -22.59
C LEU A 20 -22.09 23.37 -21.82
N PHE A 21 -21.70 23.69 -20.58
CA PHE A 21 -21.05 22.73 -19.69
C PHE A 21 -21.94 21.52 -19.42
N LEU A 22 -23.18 21.74 -18.99
CA LEU A 22 -24.12 20.67 -18.67
C LEU A 22 -24.41 19.78 -19.88
N CYS A 23 -24.64 20.37 -21.05
CA CYS A 23 -24.78 19.63 -22.29
C CYS A 23 -23.54 18.78 -22.57
N THR A 24 -22.34 19.37 -22.47
CA THR A 24 -21.08 18.65 -22.68
C THR A 24 -20.91 17.51 -21.68
N LEU A 25 -21.22 17.74 -20.40
CA LEU A 25 -21.15 16.75 -19.34
C LEU A 25 -22.13 15.59 -19.59
N VAL A 26 -23.36 15.88 -20.02
CA VAL A 26 -24.35 14.85 -20.38
C VAL A 26 -23.87 14.03 -21.57
N MET A 27 -23.33 14.66 -22.62
CA MET A 27 -22.86 13.95 -23.82
C MET A 27 -21.60 13.12 -23.54
N VAL A 28 -20.68 13.63 -22.74
CA VAL A 28 -19.49 12.89 -22.26
C VAL A 28 -19.93 11.73 -21.35
N GLY A 29 -20.90 11.96 -20.47
CA GLY A 29 -21.52 10.94 -19.64
C GLY A 29 -22.21 9.84 -20.47
N TYR A 30 -22.94 10.23 -21.52
CA TYR A 30 -23.55 9.31 -22.48
C TYR A 30 -22.51 8.43 -23.17
N HIS A 31 -21.43 9.03 -23.68
CA HIS A 31 -20.35 8.27 -24.30
C HIS A 31 -19.65 7.34 -23.29
N CYS A 32 -19.35 7.84 -22.09
CA CYS A 32 -18.77 7.04 -21.01
C CYS A 32 -19.66 5.83 -20.69
N PHE A 33 -20.96 6.05 -20.46
CA PHE A 33 -21.92 5.01 -20.12
C PHE A 33 -21.90 3.86 -21.14
N TRP A 34 -22.02 4.17 -22.43
CA TRP A 34 -21.95 3.13 -23.47
C TRP A 34 -20.56 2.52 -23.56
N SER A 35 -19.49 3.33 -23.55
CA SER A 35 -18.12 2.81 -23.61
C SER A 35 -17.78 1.86 -22.46
N MET A 36 -18.39 2.01 -21.28
CA MET A 36 -18.11 1.21 -20.09
C MET A 36 -18.73 -0.19 -20.11
N HIS A 37 -19.57 -0.50 -21.11
CA HIS A 37 -20.04 -1.87 -21.35
C HIS A 37 -18.92 -2.78 -21.90
N ALA A 38 -17.84 -2.20 -22.44
CA ALA A 38 -16.62 -2.89 -22.86
C ALA A 38 -15.41 -2.23 -22.19
N PRO A 39 -15.24 -2.43 -20.87
CA PRO A 39 -14.26 -1.71 -20.07
C PRO A 39 -12.82 -2.09 -20.43
N GLY A 40 -11.90 -1.18 -20.14
CA GLY A 40 -10.47 -1.38 -20.31
C GLY A 40 -9.70 -0.30 -19.57
N PHE A 41 -8.49 -0.60 -19.09
CA PHE A 41 -7.70 0.33 -18.27
C PHE A 41 -7.52 1.71 -18.91
N LEU A 42 -7.17 1.75 -20.20
CA LEU A 42 -7.03 3.02 -20.93
C LEU A 42 -8.36 3.77 -21.08
N LYS A 43 -9.48 3.04 -21.22
CA LYS A 43 -10.81 3.67 -21.28
C LYS A 43 -11.18 4.24 -19.92
N VAL A 44 -11.00 3.48 -18.84
CA VAL A 44 -11.30 3.94 -17.48
C VAL A 44 -10.43 5.13 -17.09
N ALA A 45 -9.13 5.06 -17.35
CA ALA A 45 -8.20 6.17 -17.12
C ALA A 45 -8.54 7.39 -17.99
N GLY A 46 -8.84 7.16 -19.28
CA GLY A 46 -9.27 8.21 -20.20
C GLY A 46 -10.55 8.90 -19.76
N TRP A 47 -11.54 8.15 -19.29
CA TRP A 47 -12.78 8.69 -18.74
C TRP A 47 -12.55 9.42 -17.42
N GLY A 48 -11.73 8.86 -16.52
CA GLY A 48 -11.31 9.53 -15.30
C GLY A 48 -10.65 10.89 -15.58
N MET A 49 -9.74 10.95 -16.54
CA MET A 49 -9.15 12.21 -16.99
C MET A 49 -10.17 13.14 -17.63
N ALA A 50 -11.08 12.64 -18.48
CA ALA A 50 -12.10 13.47 -19.12
C ALA A 50 -13.03 14.14 -18.09
N PHE A 51 -13.51 13.39 -17.09
CA PHE A 51 -14.28 13.97 -15.98
C PHE A 51 -13.43 14.91 -15.14
N GLY A 52 -12.19 14.54 -14.81
CA GLY A 52 -11.27 15.39 -14.06
C GLY A 52 -11.05 16.74 -14.74
N LEU A 53 -10.81 16.74 -16.06
CA LEU A 53 -10.65 17.96 -16.86
C LEU A 53 -11.94 18.78 -16.94
N LEU A 54 -13.10 18.14 -17.09
CA LEU A 54 -14.40 18.83 -17.09
C LEU A 54 -14.69 19.50 -15.74
N PHE A 55 -14.46 18.81 -14.64
CA PHE A 55 -14.64 19.38 -13.30
C PHE A 55 -13.61 20.45 -12.99
N TYR A 56 -12.34 20.26 -13.37
CA TYR A 56 -11.32 21.30 -13.27
C TYR A 56 -11.73 22.55 -14.04
N TRP A 57 -12.23 22.38 -15.26
CA TRP A 57 -12.71 23.47 -16.10
C TRP A 57 -13.94 24.18 -15.51
N PHE A 58 -14.87 23.43 -14.92
CA PHE A 58 -16.00 24.00 -14.18
C PHE A 58 -15.52 24.81 -12.96
N VAL A 59 -14.63 24.23 -12.15
CA VAL A 59 -14.09 24.87 -10.95
C VAL A 59 -13.30 26.13 -11.29
N SER A 60 -12.45 26.10 -12.32
CA SER A 60 -11.64 27.26 -12.70
C SER A 60 -12.48 28.48 -13.12
N ARG A 61 -13.74 28.27 -13.52
CA ARG A 61 -14.68 29.35 -13.86
C ARG A 61 -15.43 29.94 -12.67
N TYR A 62 -15.77 29.14 -11.67
CA TYR A 62 -16.44 29.62 -10.46
C TYR A 62 -15.47 30.06 -9.35
N TYR A 63 -14.24 29.53 -9.36
CA TYR A 63 -13.19 29.77 -8.38
C TYR A 63 -11.86 30.16 -9.06
N PRO A 64 -11.83 31.22 -9.90
CA PRO A 64 -10.62 31.62 -10.61
C PRO A 64 -9.48 32.09 -9.69
N HIS A 65 -9.77 32.35 -8.41
CA HIS A 65 -8.80 32.78 -7.41
C HIS A 65 -8.66 31.78 -6.25
N GLY A 66 -9.08 30.53 -6.46
CA GLY A 66 -9.08 29.47 -5.45
C GLY A 66 -10.33 29.43 -4.57
N PHE A 67 -10.50 28.34 -3.85
CA PHE A 67 -11.66 28.07 -2.97
C PHE A 67 -11.72 28.95 -1.73
N ALA A 68 -10.61 29.60 -1.36
CA ALA A 68 -10.54 30.50 -0.20
C ALA A 68 -11.20 31.87 -0.44
N LYS A 69 -11.45 32.23 -1.71
CA LYS A 69 -12.15 33.47 -2.08
C LYS A 69 -13.61 33.18 -2.44
N GLY A 70 -14.45 34.21 -2.36
CA GLY A 70 -15.87 34.10 -2.68
C GLY A 70 -16.11 33.62 -4.12
N VAL A 71 -17.20 32.86 -4.30
CA VAL A 71 -17.62 32.33 -5.61
C VAL A 71 -17.84 33.51 -6.57
N VAL A 72 -17.22 33.43 -7.74
CA VAL A 72 -17.43 34.40 -8.81
C VAL A 72 -18.42 33.80 -9.81
N PRO A 73 -19.52 34.49 -10.16
CA PRO A 73 -20.42 34.03 -11.21
C PRO A 73 -19.65 34.02 -12.54
N TRP A 74 -19.84 32.97 -13.33
CA TRP A 74 -19.13 32.74 -14.59
C TRP A 74 -19.35 33.91 -15.56
N SER A 75 -18.42 34.85 -15.64
CA SER A 75 -18.66 36.21 -16.14
C SER A 75 -18.70 36.39 -17.66
N HIS A 76 -18.16 35.47 -18.44
CA HIS A 76 -18.16 35.49 -19.91
C HIS A 76 -17.81 34.11 -20.48
N VAL A 77 -18.30 33.82 -21.68
CA VAL A 77 -17.91 32.63 -22.46
C VAL A 77 -17.00 33.11 -23.59
N THR A 78 -15.75 32.67 -23.60
CA THR A 78 -14.83 33.00 -24.68
C THR A 78 -15.18 32.21 -25.95
N LEU A 79 -14.85 32.76 -27.12
CA LEU A 79 -15.08 32.06 -28.40
C LEU A 79 -14.38 30.69 -28.43
N THR A 80 -13.18 30.60 -27.84
CA THR A 80 -12.43 29.34 -27.72
C THR A 80 -13.18 28.32 -26.89
N GLU A 81 -13.79 28.71 -25.77
CA GLU A 81 -14.62 27.82 -24.95
C GLU A 81 -15.88 27.36 -25.65
N PHE A 82 -16.55 28.27 -26.35
CA PHE A 82 -17.73 27.93 -27.13
C PHE A 82 -17.38 26.85 -28.16
N VAL A 83 -16.30 27.04 -28.93
CA VAL A 83 -15.85 26.10 -29.94
C VAL A 83 -15.38 24.78 -29.33
N THR A 84 -14.60 24.81 -28.25
CA THR A 84 -14.07 23.59 -27.64
C THR A 84 -15.17 22.73 -27.03
N LEU A 85 -16.11 23.30 -26.28
CA LEU A 85 -17.22 22.55 -25.69
C LEU A 85 -18.13 21.94 -26.76
N GLN A 86 -18.43 22.70 -27.81
CA GLN A 86 -19.24 22.18 -28.91
C GLN A 86 -18.53 21.04 -29.64
N LEU A 87 -17.22 21.16 -29.87
CA LEU A 87 -16.41 20.12 -30.49
C LEU A 87 -16.33 18.87 -29.59
N VAL A 88 -16.07 19.04 -28.30
CA VAL A 88 -16.04 17.94 -27.32
C VAL A 88 -17.41 17.26 -27.24
N SER A 89 -18.50 18.03 -27.21
CA SER A 89 -19.88 17.52 -27.21
C SER A 89 -20.19 16.71 -28.47
N LEU A 90 -19.81 17.21 -29.66
CA LEU A 90 -19.98 16.51 -30.93
C LEU A 90 -19.15 15.22 -31.00
N VAL A 91 -17.88 15.27 -30.60
CA VAL A 91 -17.00 14.09 -30.55
C VAL A 91 -17.52 13.07 -29.56
N ALA A 92 -18.00 13.51 -28.38
CA ALA A 92 -18.61 12.66 -27.39
C ALA A 92 -19.89 11.99 -27.92
N TRP A 93 -20.76 12.76 -28.59
CA TRP A 93 -21.95 12.22 -29.23
C TRP A 93 -21.63 11.12 -30.25
N LEU A 94 -20.73 11.42 -31.20
CA LEU A 94 -20.31 10.47 -32.25
C LEU A 94 -19.66 9.23 -31.65
N GLY A 95 -18.82 9.41 -30.63
CA GLY A 95 -18.20 8.31 -29.90
C GLY A 95 -19.23 7.45 -29.16
N GLY A 96 -20.22 8.07 -28.51
CA GLY A 96 -21.31 7.37 -27.84
C GLY A 96 -22.17 6.57 -28.79
N VAL A 97 -22.52 7.12 -29.96
CA VAL A 97 -23.26 6.41 -31.03
C VAL A 97 -22.45 5.20 -31.52
N ARG A 98 -21.13 5.35 -31.74
CA ARG A 98 -20.25 4.23 -32.12
C ARG A 98 -20.19 3.16 -31.04
N ALA A 99 -20.02 3.55 -29.78
CA ALA A 99 -19.99 2.63 -28.65
C ALA A 99 -21.31 1.86 -28.53
N TYR A 100 -22.44 2.56 -28.63
CA TYR A 100 -23.78 1.96 -28.66
C TYR A 100 -23.94 0.95 -29.81
N SER A 101 -23.51 1.33 -31.02
CA SER A 101 -23.56 0.42 -32.17
C SER A 101 -22.72 -0.84 -31.96
N ASN A 102 -21.52 -0.71 -31.38
CA ASN A 102 -20.66 -1.86 -31.10
C ASN A 102 -21.28 -2.82 -30.10
N ILE A 103 -22.00 -2.32 -29.09
CA ILE A 103 -22.73 -3.14 -28.12
C ILE A 103 -23.88 -3.88 -28.81
N ARG A 104 -24.69 -3.15 -29.58
CA ARG A 104 -25.83 -3.74 -30.30
C ARG A 104 -25.40 -4.82 -31.29
N ASN A 105 -24.21 -4.66 -31.88
CA ASN A 105 -23.63 -5.63 -32.82
C ASN A 105 -22.88 -6.78 -32.11
N GLY A 106 -22.83 -6.82 -30.78
CA GLY A 106 -22.10 -7.84 -30.03
C GLY A 106 -20.57 -7.77 -30.15
N ALA A 107 -20.04 -6.68 -30.72
CA ALA A 107 -18.60 -6.46 -30.91
C ALA A 107 -17.93 -5.81 -29.69
N ALA A 108 -18.72 -5.38 -28.70
CA ALA A 108 -18.25 -4.79 -27.46
C ALA A 108 -17.65 -5.87 -26.55
N MET A 109 -16.33 -6.01 -26.57
CA MET A 109 -15.59 -6.87 -25.65
C MET A 109 -14.72 -6.03 -24.71
N PRO A 110 -14.70 -6.34 -23.40
CA PRO A 110 -13.70 -5.81 -22.48
C PRO A 110 -12.28 -6.10 -22.98
N SER A 111 -11.32 -5.31 -22.53
CA SER A 111 -9.93 -5.60 -22.85
C SER A 111 -9.50 -6.91 -22.17
N PRO A 112 -8.61 -7.71 -22.80
CA PRO A 112 -8.14 -8.96 -22.19
C PRO A 112 -7.50 -8.76 -20.80
N GLN A 113 -6.84 -7.61 -20.63
CA GLN A 113 -6.26 -7.21 -19.34
C GLN A 113 -7.36 -6.94 -18.30
N TRP A 114 -8.44 -6.25 -18.69
CA TRP A 114 -9.56 -6.01 -17.80
C TRP A 114 -10.21 -7.32 -17.36
N ASP A 115 -10.50 -8.23 -18.29
CA ASP A 115 -11.06 -9.54 -17.99
C ASP A 115 -10.19 -10.33 -17.02
N GLN A 116 -8.88 -10.32 -17.24
CA GLN A 116 -7.94 -10.98 -16.35
C GLN A 116 -7.97 -10.34 -14.95
N THR A 117 -8.02 -9.02 -14.85
CA THR A 117 -8.13 -8.35 -13.55
C THR A 117 -9.47 -8.55 -12.88
N GLN A 118 -10.56 -8.64 -13.65
CA GLN A 118 -11.88 -8.98 -13.12
C GLN A 118 -11.88 -10.41 -12.58
N LEU A 119 -11.27 -11.36 -13.28
CA LEU A 119 -11.07 -12.72 -12.78
C LEU A 119 -10.22 -12.74 -11.49
N TRP A 120 -9.14 -11.96 -11.45
CA TRP A 120 -8.30 -11.84 -10.25
C TRP A 120 -9.04 -11.19 -9.09
N TRP A 121 -9.84 -10.17 -9.37
CA TRP A 121 -10.67 -9.47 -8.38
C TRP A 121 -11.77 -10.37 -7.85
N THR A 122 -12.47 -11.09 -8.73
CA THR A 122 -13.44 -12.12 -8.32
C THR A 122 -12.77 -13.22 -7.53
N ALA A 123 -11.58 -13.68 -7.93
CA ALA A 123 -10.81 -14.66 -7.17
C ALA A 123 -10.34 -14.11 -5.81
N LEU A 124 -10.10 -12.81 -5.70
CA LEU A 124 -9.80 -12.14 -4.46
C LEU A 124 -11.05 -12.05 -3.57
N ILE A 125 -12.22 -11.69 -4.09
CA ILE A 125 -13.46 -11.51 -3.31
C ILE A 125 -14.15 -12.83 -2.97
N THR A 126 -14.01 -13.85 -3.80
CA THR A 126 -14.70 -15.14 -3.62
C THR A 126 -13.74 -16.25 -3.18
N GLY A 127 -12.44 -16.02 -3.25
CA GLY A 127 -11.41 -17.03 -2.97
C GLY A 127 -11.34 -18.13 -4.03
N ARG A 128 -12.10 -18.00 -5.14
CA ARG A 128 -12.23 -19.01 -6.19
C ARG A 128 -12.14 -18.34 -7.56
N ILE A 129 -11.29 -18.89 -8.42
CA ILE A 129 -11.33 -18.55 -9.84
C ILE A 129 -12.54 -19.32 -10.43
N PRO A 130 -13.48 -18.65 -11.12
CA PRO A 130 -14.54 -19.32 -11.87
C PRO A 130 -13.89 -20.27 -12.87
N GLU A 131 -14.27 -21.55 -12.82
CA GLU A 131 -13.53 -22.63 -13.46
C GLU A 131 -13.45 -22.48 -14.99
N ARG A 132 -12.22 -22.44 -15.53
CA ARG A 132 -11.93 -23.14 -16.78
C ARG A 132 -11.52 -24.56 -16.41
N MET A 133 -12.42 -25.51 -16.64
CA MET A 133 -12.30 -26.97 -16.57
C MET A 133 -11.40 -27.57 -15.46
N SER A 134 -12.06 -28.24 -14.52
CA SER A 134 -11.67 -29.42 -13.72
C SER A 134 -10.33 -30.14 -14.04
N VAL A 135 -9.19 -29.47 -13.87
CA VAL A 135 -7.91 -30.17 -13.71
C VAL A 135 -7.84 -30.71 -12.28
N PRO A 136 -7.50 -32.00 -12.05
CA PRO A 136 -7.30 -32.51 -10.70
C PRO A 136 -6.17 -31.74 -10.02
N LEU A 137 -6.53 -30.86 -9.08
CA LEU A 137 -5.59 -30.06 -8.31
C LEU A 137 -4.73 -30.98 -7.43
N SER A 138 -3.41 -30.80 -7.47
CA SER A 138 -2.52 -31.51 -6.54
C SER A 138 -2.88 -31.18 -5.09
N ARG A 139 -2.64 -32.12 -4.16
CA ARG A 139 -2.96 -31.96 -2.72
C ARG A 139 -2.41 -30.64 -2.14
N ARG A 140 -1.19 -30.26 -2.56
CA ARG A 140 -0.56 -29.00 -2.18
C ARG A 140 -1.33 -27.77 -2.69
N MET A 141 -1.82 -27.82 -3.92
CA MET A 141 -2.56 -26.73 -4.55
C MET A 141 -3.96 -26.57 -3.92
N THR A 142 -4.60 -27.68 -3.56
CA THR A 142 -5.86 -27.69 -2.81
C THR A 142 -5.70 -27.06 -1.43
N LEU A 143 -4.64 -27.42 -0.69
CA LEU A 143 -4.32 -26.80 0.59
C LEU A 143 -4.04 -25.29 0.44
N ALA A 144 -3.23 -24.91 -0.56
CA ALA A 144 -2.95 -23.50 -0.84
C ALA A 144 -4.24 -22.72 -1.12
N ARG A 145 -5.15 -23.30 -1.90
CA ARG A 145 -6.44 -22.67 -2.21
C ARG A 145 -7.32 -22.55 -0.96
N MET A 146 -7.39 -23.60 -0.15
CA MET A 146 -8.18 -23.60 1.10
C MET A 146 -7.67 -22.54 2.08
N HIS A 147 -6.36 -22.47 2.31
CA HIS A 147 -5.76 -21.45 3.18
C HIS A 147 -5.97 -20.04 2.63
N TRP A 148 -5.89 -19.88 1.30
CA TRP A 148 -6.16 -18.59 0.66
C TRP A 148 -7.59 -18.12 0.91
N SER A 149 -8.59 -18.94 0.54
CA SER A 149 -10.00 -18.59 0.67
C SER A 149 -10.47 -18.48 2.13
N GLY A 150 -9.90 -19.29 3.02
CA GLY A 150 -10.33 -19.34 4.42
C GLY A 150 -9.80 -18.19 5.28
N SER A 151 -8.64 -17.63 4.93
CA SER A 151 -7.97 -16.68 5.84
C SER A 151 -7.19 -15.57 5.14
N CYS A 152 -6.31 -15.90 4.19
CA CYS A 152 -5.49 -14.88 3.52
C CYS A 152 -6.34 -13.83 2.81
N GLN A 153 -7.38 -14.27 2.09
CA GLN A 153 -8.31 -13.39 1.43
C GLN A 153 -8.90 -12.35 2.38
N ARG A 154 -9.43 -12.82 3.53
CA ARG A 154 -10.04 -11.93 4.52
C ARG A 154 -9.02 -10.95 5.08
N ALA A 155 -7.78 -11.42 5.28
CA ALA A 155 -6.66 -10.57 5.69
C ALA A 155 -6.29 -9.53 4.62
N VAL A 156 -6.38 -9.83 3.31
CA VAL A 156 -6.18 -8.80 2.25
C VAL A 156 -7.32 -7.78 2.22
N ILE A 157 -8.57 -8.22 2.37
CA ILE A 157 -9.72 -7.31 2.36
C ILE A 157 -9.65 -6.37 3.57
N VAL A 158 -9.41 -6.89 4.77
CA VAL A 158 -9.33 -6.06 5.98
C VAL A 158 -8.01 -5.30 6.03
N GLY A 159 -6.88 -5.98 5.87
CA GLY A 159 -5.54 -5.39 5.96
C GLY A 159 -5.19 -4.44 4.82
N GLY A 160 -5.58 -4.75 3.60
CA GLY A 160 -5.26 -3.96 2.41
C GLY A 160 -6.34 -2.95 2.05
N ILE A 161 -7.58 -3.41 1.83
CA ILE A 161 -8.65 -2.53 1.33
C ILE A 161 -9.15 -1.58 2.42
N LEU A 162 -9.54 -2.08 3.59
CA LEU A 162 -10.10 -1.23 4.65
C LEU A 162 -9.08 -0.20 5.15
N PHE A 163 -7.85 -0.62 5.44
CA PHE A 163 -6.80 0.32 5.84
C PHE A 163 -6.31 1.20 4.69
N GLY A 164 -6.33 0.72 3.44
CA GLY A 164 -6.07 1.56 2.27
C GLY A 164 -7.10 2.68 2.12
N VAL A 165 -8.39 2.37 2.31
CA VAL A 165 -9.46 3.39 2.34
C VAL A 165 -9.24 4.35 3.50
N ALA A 166 -8.84 3.86 4.68
CA ALA A 166 -8.53 4.73 5.82
C ALA A 166 -7.35 5.68 5.52
N VAL A 167 -6.27 5.19 4.88
CA VAL A 167 -5.15 6.03 4.41
C VAL A 167 -5.66 7.12 3.48
N LEU A 168 -6.48 6.75 2.50
CA LEU A 168 -7.03 7.69 1.54
C LEU A 168 -7.89 8.77 2.22
N ILE A 169 -8.79 8.38 3.14
CA ILE A 169 -9.65 9.33 3.87
C ILE A 169 -8.82 10.29 4.71
N VAL A 170 -7.87 9.79 5.50
CA VAL A 170 -7.02 10.62 6.37
C VAL A 170 -6.20 11.60 5.55
N ASN A 171 -5.60 11.15 4.45
CA ASN A 171 -4.77 12.00 3.62
C ASN A 171 -5.58 13.02 2.82
N LEU A 172 -6.74 12.64 2.29
CA LEU A 172 -7.63 13.60 1.61
C LEU A 172 -8.22 14.61 2.59
N ALA A 173 -8.49 14.23 3.84
CA ALA A 173 -8.91 15.17 4.87
C ALA A 173 -7.78 16.17 5.19
N ALA A 174 -6.54 15.70 5.32
CA ALA A 174 -5.37 16.58 5.48
C ALA A 174 -5.17 17.50 4.26
N ALA A 175 -5.37 16.98 3.04
CA ALA A 175 -5.34 17.76 1.80
C ALA A 175 -6.43 18.85 1.77
N ALA A 176 -7.63 18.56 2.29
CA ALA A 176 -8.74 19.51 2.34
C ALA A 176 -8.52 20.63 3.35
N MET A 177 -7.76 20.37 4.41
CA MET A 177 -7.38 21.39 5.41
C MET A 177 -6.17 22.22 5.00
N TYR A 178 -5.50 21.86 3.89
CA TYR A 178 -4.35 22.59 3.39
C TYR A 178 -4.77 23.93 2.77
N ASP A 179 -4.27 25.02 3.36
CA ASP A 179 -4.49 26.39 2.86
C ASP A 179 -3.21 26.92 2.21
N SER A 180 -3.29 27.17 0.90
CA SER A 180 -2.19 27.68 0.08
C SER A 180 -1.88 29.17 0.31
N SER A 181 -2.74 29.90 1.04
CA SER A 181 -2.60 31.34 1.28
C SER A 181 -1.60 31.68 2.40
N SER A 182 -1.14 30.69 3.17
CA SER A 182 -0.19 30.83 4.28
C SER A 182 1.05 29.93 4.11
N PRO A 183 1.91 30.19 3.11
CA PRO A 183 3.05 29.34 2.77
C PRO A 183 4.13 29.26 3.88
N GLU A 184 4.18 30.22 4.80
CA GLU A 184 5.06 30.19 5.97
C GLU A 184 4.61 29.20 7.05
N LEU A 185 3.33 28.79 7.05
CA LEU A 185 2.74 27.89 8.03
C LEU A 185 2.42 26.49 7.46
N ASN A 186 2.20 26.38 6.14
CA ASN A 186 1.77 25.16 5.47
C ASN A 186 2.70 24.79 4.30
N ASN A 187 3.83 24.15 4.59
CA ASN A 187 4.78 23.71 3.57
C ASN A 187 4.30 22.40 2.90
N LEU A 188 4.44 22.28 1.58
CA LEU A 188 4.09 21.05 0.85
C LEU A 188 4.91 19.85 1.32
N LEU A 189 6.15 20.07 1.73
CA LEU A 189 7.01 19.02 2.26
C LEU A 189 6.37 18.40 3.51
N GLU A 190 5.88 19.23 4.42
CA GLU A 190 5.22 18.82 5.65
C GLU A 190 3.91 18.06 5.39
N LEU A 191 3.14 18.48 4.38
CA LEU A 191 1.96 17.73 3.95
C LEU A 191 2.33 16.36 3.35
N SER A 192 3.38 16.30 2.53
CA SER A 192 3.86 15.03 1.96
C SER A 192 4.41 14.09 3.05
N GLU A 193 5.10 14.64 4.03
CA GLU A 193 5.55 13.91 5.22
C GLU A 193 4.36 13.41 6.03
N THR A 194 3.31 14.23 6.17
CA THR A 194 2.06 13.82 6.83
C THR A 194 1.43 12.63 6.11
N PHE A 195 1.38 12.63 4.77
CA PHE A 195 0.86 11.49 4.00
C PHE A 195 1.71 10.23 4.16
N GLN A 196 3.03 10.39 4.22
CA GLN A 196 3.96 9.27 4.42
C GLN A 196 3.83 8.70 5.83
N VAL A 197 3.76 9.55 6.85
CA VAL A 197 3.64 9.15 8.26
C VAL A 197 2.29 8.47 8.52
N SER A 198 1.19 9.03 8.03
CA SER A 198 -0.13 8.40 8.16
C SER A 198 -0.16 7.01 7.51
N THR A 199 0.43 6.88 6.32
CA THR A 199 0.55 5.61 5.60
C THR A 199 1.43 4.63 6.36
N LEU A 200 2.55 5.09 6.92
CA LEU A 200 3.45 4.27 7.73
C LEU A 200 2.72 3.71 8.97
N VAL A 201 2.03 4.57 9.73
CA VAL A 201 1.28 4.17 10.93
C VAL A 201 0.17 3.17 10.58
N LEU A 202 -0.65 3.48 9.57
CA LEU A 202 -1.73 2.61 9.14
C LEU A 202 -1.21 1.30 8.55
N SER A 203 -0.06 1.29 7.88
CA SER A 203 0.60 0.06 7.42
C SER A 203 1.08 -0.83 8.57
N GLY A 204 1.54 -0.22 9.67
CA GLY A 204 1.90 -0.94 10.90
C GLY A 204 0.68 -1.59 11.57
N ILE A 205 -0.41 -0.84 11.69
CA ILE A 205 -1.68 -1.35 12.24
C ILE A 205 -2.24 -2.47 11.34
N ALA A 206 -2.23 -2.27 10.03
CA ALA A 206 -2.64 -3.28 9.06
C ALA A 206 -1.80 -4.56 9.18
N ALA A 207 -0.48 -4.44 9.34
CA ALA A 207 0.42 -5.58 9.54
C ALA A 207 0.08 -6.38 10.80
N ILE A 208 -0.25 -5.71 11.92
CA ILE A 208 -0.74 -6.37 13.14
C ILE A 208 -2.08 -7.08 12.87
N GLY A 209 -3.04 -6.39 12.24
CA GLY A 209 -4.35 -6.96 11.91
C GLY A 209 -4.24 -8.21 11.02
N VAL A 210 -3.44 -8.15 9.95
CA VAL A 210 -3.14 -9.28 9.07
C VAL A 210 -2.53 -10.43 9.86
N THR A 211 -1.59 -10.14 10.77
CA THR A 211 -0.97 -11.15 11.64
C THR A 211 -2.02 -11.88 12.47
N ILE A 212 -2.93 -11.16 13.15
CA ILE A 212 -3.97 -11.76 13.99
C ILE A 212 -4.87 -12.69 13.15
N MET A 213 -5.27 -12.25 11.96
CA MET A 213 -6.14 -13.03 11.08
C MET A 213 -5.45 -14.29 10.54
N LEU A 214 -4.18 -14.18 10.15
CA LEU A 214 -3.38 -15.32 9.68
C LEU A 214 -2.97 -16.24 10.84
N ALA A 215 -2.76 -15.73 12.05
CA ALA A 215 -2.49 -16.55 13.23
C ALA A 215 -3.68 -17.47 13.53
N GLY A 216 -4.90 -16.91 13.51
CA GLY A 216 -6.14 -17.66 13.70
C GLY A 216 -6.41 -18.73 12.63
N SER A 217 -5.77 -18.64 11.46
CA SER A 217 -5.97 -19.61 10.36
C SER A 217 -5.34 -20.98 10.61
N VAL A 218 -4.23 -21.00 11.36
CA VAL A 218 -3.46 -22.21 11.66
C VAL A 218 -3.85 -22.77 13.02
N ALA A 219 -4.34 -21.91 13.93
CA ALA A 219 -4.78 -22.29 15.26
C ALA A 219 -6.03 -23.18 15.24
N GLY A 220 -6.02 -24.24 16.04
CA GLY A 220 -7.17 -25.08 16.37
C GLY A 220 -8.01 -24.49 17.50
N THR A 221 -9.01 -25.24 17.94
CA THR A 221 -9.87 -24.87 19.08
C THR A 221 -9.03 -24.61 20.34
N GLY A 222 -9.16 -23.41 20.91
CA GLY A 222 -8.38 -23.00 22.09
C GLY A 222 -7.02 -22.35 21.79
N ASN A 223 -6.65 -22.16 20.52
CA ASN A 223 -5.40 -21.49 20.11
C ASN A 223 -4.10 -22.12 20.64
N THR A 224 -4.14 -23.36 21.10
CA THR A 224 -3.00 -24.07 21.69
C THR A 224 -2.31 -25.03 20.72
N GLU A 225 -2.98 -25.48 19.66
CA GLU A 225 -2.47 -26.49 18.73
C GLU A 225 -2.82 -26.14 17.30
N MET A 226 -2.12 -26.74 16.34
CA MET A 226 -2.46 -26.59 14.93
C MET A 226 -3.82 -27.24 14.64
N ASN A 227 -4.62 -26.63 13.76
CA ASN A 227 -5.90 -27.20 13.34
C ASN A 227 -5.72 -28.65 12.87
N ARG A 228 -6.55 -29.56 13.38
CA ARG A 228 -6.48 -31.01 13.11
C ARG A 228 -6.46 -31.32 11.61
N SER A 229 -7.18 -30.55 10.81
CA SER A 229 -7.18 -30.69 9.34
C SER A 229 -5.81 -30.43 8.73
N LEU A 230 -5.07 -29.43 9.24
CA LEU A 230 -3.71 -29.09 8.82
C LEU A 230 -2.70 -30.10 9.36
N ALA A 231 -2.84 -30.53 10.62
CA ALA A 231 -1.92 -31.46 11.28
C ALA A 231 -1.90 -32.84 10.59
N MET A 232 -3.09 -33.34 10.24
CA MET A 232 -3.28 -34.64 9.60
C MET A 232 -3.11 -34.60 8.07
N THR A 233 -2.75 -33.47 7.47
CA THR A 233 -2.56 -33.42 6.01
C THR A 233 -1.45 -34.38 5.57
N PRO A 234 -1.65 -35.20 4.52
CA PRO A 234 -0.63 -36.13 4.04
C PRO A 234 0.39 -35.39 3.15
N LEU A 235 1.02 -34.35 3.70
CA LEU A 235 2.08 -33.54 3.09
C LEU A 235 3.30 -33.54 4.00
N SER A 236 4.48 -33.40 3.41
CA SER A 236 5.70 -33.16 4.19
C SER A 236 5.65 -31.78 4.85
N ASP A 237 6.29 -31.59 6.01
CA ASP A 237 6.34 -30.30 6.72
C ASP A 237 6.86 -29.17 5.84
N ARG A 238 7.80 -29.51 4.96
CA ARG A 238 8.38 -28.59 3.98
C ARG A 238 7.37 -28.16 2.91
N GLU A 239 6.52 -29.04 2.42
CA GLU A 239 5.50 -28.68 1.43
C GLU A 239 4.34 -27.91 2.05
N LEU A 240 3.94 -28.29 3.26
CA LEU A 240 2.96 -27.59 4.08
C LEU A 240 3.44 -26.16 4.35
N SER A 241 4.63 -26.01 4.95
CA SER A 241 5.21 -24.69 5.25
C SER A 241 5.44 -23.85 4.00
N ALA A 242 5.93 -24.42 2.90
CA ALA A 242 6.11 -23.68 1.65
C ALA A 242 4.78 -23.20 1.05
N SER A 243 3.69 -23.95 1.23
CA SER A 243 2.35 -23.56 0.79
C SER A 243 1.79 -22.40 1.62
N LEU A 244 1.83 -22.53 2.96
CA LEU A 244 1.34 -21.51 3.89
C LEU A 244 2.18 -20.22 3.81
N PHE A 245 3.50 -20.34 3.78
CA PHE A 245 4.41 -19.21 3.61
C PHE A 245 4.21 -18.51 2.27
N GLY A 246 3.99 -19.25 1.17
CA GLY A 246 3.71 -18.66 -0.14
C GLY A 246 2.43 -17.83 -0.15
N ASN A 247 1.38 -18.28 0.54
CA ASN A 247 0.15 -17.54 0.69
C ASN A 247 0.29 -16.33 1.62
N MET A 248 1.03 -16.47 2.73
CA MET A 248 1.37 -15.35 3.61
C MET A 248 2.12 -14.26 2.84
N TRP A 249 3.18 -14.62 2.09
CA TRP A 249 3.93 -13.68 1.26
C TRP A 249 3.02 -12.92 0.29
N LYS A 250 2.14 -13.64 -0.42
CA LYS A 250 1.15 -13.03 -1.32
C LYS A 250 0.20 -12.08 -0.59
N THR A 251 -0.24 -12.44 0.62
CA THR A 251 -1.12 -11.62 1.45
C THR A 251 -0.43 -10.32 1.84
N CYS A 252 0.77 -10.41 2.40
CA CYS A 252 1.55 -9.23 2.80
C CYS A 252 1.80 -8.32 1.60
N LEU A 253 2.27 -8.88 0.47
CA LEU A 253 2.52 -8.11 -0.74
C LEU A 253 1.26 -7.41 -1.25
N ALA A 254 0.12 -8.11 -1.30
CA ALA A 254 -1.14 -7.53 -1.74
C ALA A 254 -1.60 -6.38 -0.82
N CYS A 255 -1.53 -6.57 0.51
CA CYS A 255 -1.86 -5.52 1.46
C CYS A 255 -0.95 -4.30 1.29
N SER A 256 0.37 -4.51 1.22
CA SER A 256 1.33 -3.42 1.04
C SER A 256 1.08 -2.67 -0.27
N VAL A 257 0.83 -3.37 -1.38
CA VAL A 257 0.54 -2.74 -2.68
C VAL A 257 -0.75 -1.92 -2.61
N MET A 258 -1.81 -2.40 -1.95
CA MET A 258 -3.06 -1.63 -1.80
C MET A 258 -2.87 -0.36 -0.97
N LEU A 259 -2.07 -0.41 0.09
CA LEU A 259 -1.72 0.77 0.89
C LEU A 259 -0.90 1.78 0.09
N GLN A 260 0.07 1.32 -0.70
CA GLN A 260 0.85 2.21 -1.58
C GLN A 260 0.00 2.80 -2.70
N LEU A 261 -0.96 2.04 -3.24
CA LEU A 261 -1.93 2.55 -4.19
C LEU A 261 -2.80 3.64 -3.56
N ALA A 262 -3.23 3.48 -2.31
CA ALA A 262 -3.98 4.50 -1.58
C ALA A 262 -3.16 5.79 -1.36
N LEU A 263 -1.86 5.66 -1.04
CA LEU A 263 -0.95 6.79 -0.95
C LEU A 263 -0.80 7.51 -2.30
N LEU A 264 -0.61 6.75 -3.39
CA LEU A 264 -0.56 7.31 -4.75
C LEU A 264 -1.86 8.05 -5.11
N LEU A 265 -3.01 7.46 -4.79
CA LEU A 265 -4.32 8.08 -4.99
C LEU A 265 -4.50 9.34 -4.13
N SER A 266 -3.90 9.38 -2.93
CA SER A 266 -3.91 10.57 -2.07
C SER A 266 -3.16 11.72 -2.72
N TYR A 267 -1.97 11.46 -3.30
CA TYR A 267 -1.23 12.47 -4.06
C TYR A 267 -1.98 12.93 -5.31
N ALA A 268 -2.61 12.00 -6.04
CA ALA A 268 -3.44 12.35 -7.19
C ALA A 268 -4.63 13.24 -6.78
N GLY A 269 -5.32 12.90 -5.67
CA GLY A 269 -6.41 13.70 -5.13
C GLY A 269 -5.96 15.10 -4.71
N PHE A 270 -4.80 15.21 -4.05
CA PHE A 270 -4.22 16.50 -3.69
C PHE A 270 -3.94 17.38 -4.92
N LEU A 271 -3.32 16.82 -5.96
CA LEU A 271 -3.08 17.53 -7.22
C LEU A 271 -4.39 17.98 -7.90
N MET A 272 -5.45 17.19 -7.81
CA MET A 272 -6.76 17.57 -8.35
C MET A 272 -7.43 18.70 -7.55
N MET A 273 -7.25 18.74 -6.23
CA MET A 273 -7.85 19.77 -5.37
C MET A 273 -7.17 21.13 -5.51
N GLN A 274 -5.85 21.15 -5.63
CA GLN A 274 -5.06 22.38 -5.58
C GLN A 274 -4.49 22.81 -6.95
N GLY A 275 -4.53 21.94 -7.97
CA GLY A 275 -4.05 22.23 -9.33
C GLY A 275 -2.54 22.11 -9.52
N THR A 276 -2.06 22.44 -10.73
CA THR A 276 -0.66 22.28 -11.16
C THR A 276 0.26 23.45 -10.76
N GLU A 277 -0.30 24.52 -10.20
CA GLU A 277 0.47 25.72 -9.80
C GLU A 277 1.47 25.41 -8.69
N ILE A 278 1.21 24.38 -7.88
CA ILE A 278 2.11 23.92 -6.83
C ILE A 278 3.39 23.28 -7.40
N VAL A 279 3.32 22.67 -8.58
CA VAL A 279 4.47 22.06 -9.27
C VAL A 279 5.40 23.13 -9.87
N HIS A 280 4.92 24.37 -10.01
CA HIS A 280 5.70 25.49 -10.55
C HIS A 280 6.47 26.28 -9.48
N SER A 281 6.24 25.99 -8.20
CA SER A 281 7.13 26.40 -7.10
C SER A 281 8.49 25.70 -7.28
N ASN A 282 9.60 26.34 -6.92
CA ASN A 282 11.02 25.91 -7.03
C ASN A 282 11.34 24.56 -6.31
N TYR A 283 10.58 23.52 -6.62
CA TYR A 283 10.58 22.26 -5.90
C TYR A 283 11.39 21.23 -6.69
N ASP A 284 12.41 20.66 -6.04
CA ASP A 284 13.20 19.60 -6.62
C ASP A 284 12.38 18.30 -6.63
N MET A 285 11.74 18.03 -7.77
CA MET A 285 11.01 16.79 -8.03
C MET A 285 11.86 15.53 -7.79
N GLY A 286 13.18 15.62 -7.98
CA GLY A 286 14.10 14.52 -7.71
C GLY A 286 14.18 14.19 -6.23
N GLU A 287 14.23 15.21 -5.37
CA GLU A 287 14.28 15.04 -3.91
C GLU A 287 12.95 14.48 -3.37
N TRP A 288 11.82 14.99 -3.85
CA TRP A 288 10.49 14.45 -3.50
C TRP A 288 10.32 12.99 -3.90
N LEU A 289 10.70 12.64 -5.13
CA LEU A 289 10.60 11.27 -5.61
C LEU A 289 11.49 10.34 -4.78
N LYS A 290 12.72 10.78 -4.48
CA LYS A 290 13.67 10.05 -3.64
C LYS A 290 13.10 9.83 -2.24
N GLN A 291 12.56 10.87 -1.61
CA GLN A 291 11.96 10.78 -0.27
C GLN A 291 10.77 9.80 -0.30
N ASN A 292 9.82 9.97 -1.22
CA ASN A 292 8.68 9.08 -1.35
C ASN A 292 9.08 7.62 -1.58
N LEU A 293 10.10 7.37 -2.40
CA LEU A 293 10.59 6.02 -2.65
C LEU A 293 11.22 5.41 -1.39
N ILE A 294 11.97 6.19 -0.61
CA ILE A 294 12.53 5.75 0.67
C ILE A 294 11.40 5.40 1.66
N TYR A 295 10.45 6.31 1.89
CA TYR A 295 9.35 6.08 2.84
C TYR A 295 8.44 4.93 2.42
N SER A 296 8.12 4.81 1.12
CA SER A 296 7.36 3.68 0.59
C SER A 296 8.09 2.36 0.81
N SER A 297 9.41 2.34 0.57
CA SER A 297 10.24 1.16 0.82
C SER A 297 10.29 0.80 2.30
N VAL A 298 10.42 1.80 3.18
CA VAL A 298 10.40 1.60 4.64
C VAL A 298 9.07 1.06 5.11
N ALA A 299 7.93 1.56 4.60
CA ALA A 299 6.61 1.05 4.95
C ALA A 299 6.41 -0.39 4.46
N MET A 300 6.85 -0.73 3.24
CA MET A 300 6.77 -2.10 2.71
C MET A 300 7.67 -3.08 3.48
N ILE A 301 8.93 -2.71 3.72
CA ILE A 301 9.89 -3.56 4.45
C ILE A 301 9.48 -3.68 5.92
N GLY A 302 9.05 -2.58 6.54
CA GLY A 302 8.59 -2.53 7.92
C GLY A 302 7.35 -3.40 8.14
N SER A 303 6.34 -3.29 7.27
CA SER A 303 5.15 -4.14 7.33
C SER A 303 5.48 -5.63 7.12
N TRP A 304 6.43 -5.96 6.25
CA TRP A 304 6.95 -7.32 6.10
C TRP A 304 7.62 -7.82 7.38
N ILE A 305 8.59 -7.06 7.93
CA ILE A 305 9.31 -7.42 9.16
C ILE A 305 8.31 -7.67 10.28
N LEU A 306 7.36 -6.74 10.47
CA LEU A 306 6.38 -6.82 11.54
C LEU A 306 5.47 -8.04 11.37
N THR A 307 4.84 -8.18 10.20
CA THR A 307 3.89 -9.28 9.95
C THR A 307 4.57 -10.64 10.03
N ALA A 308 5.70 -10.82 9.35
CA ALA A 308 6.30 -12.12 9.18
C ALA A 308 6.96 -12.65 10.47
N ASN A 309 7.59 -11.77 11.26
CA ASN A 309 8.18 -12.16 12.54
C ASN A 309 7.13 -12.39 13.63
N LEU A 310 6.10 -11.54 13.73
CA LEU A 310 4.99 -11.79 14.66
C LEU A 310 4.24 -13.06 14.29
N LEU A 311 3.99 -13.30 12.99
CA LEU A 311 3.31 -14.51 12.56
C LEU A 311 4.15 -15.76 12.84
N ALA A 312 5.47 -15.70 12.68
CA ALA A 312 6.35 -16.79 13.07
C ALA A 312 6.19 -17.15 14.56
N LEU A 313 6.06 -16.15 15.44
CA LEU A 313 5.78 -16.36 16.87
C LEU A 313 4.40 -16.98 17.09
N CYS A 314 3.36 -16.44 16.47
CA CYS A 314 1.99 -16.95 16.63
C CYS A 314 1.84 -18.39 16.12
N TRP A 315 2.50 -18.74 15.01
CA TRP A 315 2.44 -20.07 14.41
C TRP A 315 3.24 -21.14 15.17
N THR A 316 3.99 -20.78 16.21
CA THR A 316 4.61 -21.77 17.11
C THR A 316 3.59 -22.58 17.92
N GLY A 317 2.35 -22.10 18.04
CA GLY A 317 1.28 -22.74 18.84
C GLY A 317 1.45 -22.61 20.36
N ARG A 318 2.49 -21.92 20.84
CA ARG A 318 2.74 -21.71 22.26
C ARG A 318 2.32 -20.31 22.67
N GLN A 319 1.07 -20.15 23.12
CA GLN A 319 0.56 -18.86 23.58
C GLN A 319 1.42 -18.22 24.68
N TRP A 320 1.95 -19.01 25.61
CA TRP A 320 2.83 -18.48 26.64
C TRP A 320 4.10 -17.85 26.05
N VAL A 321 4.72 -18.46 25.03
CA VAL A 321 5.89 -17.89 24.33
C VAL A 321 5.51 -16.59 23.64
N CYS A 322 4.38 -16.57 22.93
CA CYS A 322 3.88 -15.36 22.29
C CYS A 322 3.65 -14.23 23.31
N ASN A 323 2.96 -14.53 24.42
CA ASN A 323 2.65 -13.56 25.47
C ASN A 323 3.91 -13.09 26.21
N THR A 324 4.87 -13.99 26.46
CA THR A 324 6.15 -13.63 27.09
C THR A 324 6.97 -12.73 26.17
N VAL A 325 7.10 -13.07 24.88
CA VAL A 325 7.88 -12.24 23.95
C VAL A 325 7.22 -10.87 23.76
N VAL A 326 5.91 -10.81 23.54
CA VAL A 326 5.18 -9.53 23.44
C VAL A 326 5.28 -8.74 24.73
N GLY A 327 5.08 -9.39 25.88
CA GLY A 327 5.18 -8.76 27.20
C GLY A 327 6.57 -8.23 27.52
N VAL A 328 7.63 -8.98 27.19
CA VAL A 328 9.03 -8.54 27.38
C VAL A 328 9.37 -7.39 26.44
N VAL A 329 8.93 -7.42 25.19
CA VAL A 329 9.20 -6.33 24.24
C VAL A 329 8.44 -5.07 24.65
N VAL A 330 7.14 -5.16 24.92
CA VAL A 330 6.31 -4.00 25.29
C VAL A 330 6.70 -3.48 26.67
N GLY A 331 6.69 -4.35 27.68
CA GLY A 331 7.04 -4.01 29.06
C GLY A 331 8.48 -3.52 29.15
N GLY A 332 9.42 -4.21 28.51
CA GLY A 332 10.83 -3.80 28.46
C GLY A 332 11.03 -2.45 27.79
N SER A 333 10.29 -2.14 26.71
CA SER A 333 10.35 -0.82 26.06
C SER A 333 9.82 0.29 26.96
N VAL A 334 8.70 0.06 27.67
CA VAL A 334 8.14 1.04 28.62
C VAL A 334 9.09 1.25 29.80
N THR A 335 9.60 0.18 30.41
CA THR A 335 10.56 0.25 31.50
C THR A 335 11.83 0.97 31.07
N PHE A 336 12.34 0.69 29.87
CA PHE A 336 13.49 1.38 29.28
C PHE A 336 13.23 2.89 29.12
N MET A 337 12.09 3.28 28.56
CA MET A 337 11.74 4.70 28.41
C MET A 337 11.67 5.42 29.76
N ILE A 338 11.04 4.80 30.78
CA ILE A 338 10.95 5.38 32.12
C ILE A 338 12.34 5.55 32.74
N ILE A 339 13.18 4.50 32.72
CA ILE A 339 14.54 4.56 33.30
C ILE A 339 15.39 5.60 32.57
N SER A 340 15.34 5.62 31.23
CA SER A 340 16.06 6.60 30.42
C SER A 340 15.63 8.03 30.75
N GLN A 341 14.32 8.27 30.92
CA GLN A 341 13.81 9.59 31.25
C GLN A 341 14.20 10.02 32.67
N ILE A 342 14.17 9.10 33.65
CA ILE A 342 14.62 9.35 35.02
C ILE A 342 16.11 9.74 35.01
N LEU A 343 16.98 8.96 34.36
CA LEU A 343 18.41 9.25 34.24
C LEU A 343 18.69 10.62 33.61
N ARG A 344 17.97 10.98 32.55
CA ARG A 344 18.08 12.31 31.91
C ARG A 344 17.62 13.43 32.86
N SER A 345 16.49 13.24 33.53
CA SER A 345 15.95 14.23 34.47
C SER A 345 16.85 14.46 35.69
N SER A 346 17.58 13.43 36.13
CA SER A 346 18.54 13.49 37.22
C SER A 346 19.92 14.04 36.81
N GLY A 347 20.10 14.48 35.57
CA GLY A 347 21.37 15.05 35.07
C GLY A 347 22.41 14.01 34.65
N PHE A 348 22.11 12.72 34.70
CA PHE A 348 23.02 11.62 34.30
C PHE A 348 22.94 11.31 32.80
N TYR A 349 23.17 12.31 31.95
CA TYR A 349 23.05 12.19 30.50
C TYR A 349 23.96 11.11 29.90
N GLN A 350 25.20 10.99 30.37
CA GLN A 350 26.16 9.99 29.88
C GLN A 350 25.72 8.56 30.21
N ALA A 351 25.13 8.34 31.39
CA ALA A 351 24.62 7.04 31.80
C ALA A 351 23.37 6.65 30.98
N ALA A 352 22.49 7.61 30.66
CA ALA A 352 21.36 7.39 29.76
C ALA A 352 21.83 6.98 28.35
N GLN A 353 22.83 7.68 27.79
CA GLN A 353 23.40 7.31 26.47
C GLN A 353 24.08 5.93 26.48
N LEU A 354 24.78 5.57 27.57
CA LEU A 354 25.37 4.25 27.70
C LEU A 354 24.28 3.15 27.82
N LEU A 355 23.20 3.42 28.54
CA LEU A 355 22.05 2.53 28.63
C LEU A 355 21.41 2.33 27.25
N GLU A 356 21.19 3.40 26.49
CA GLU A 356 20.67 3.33 25.10
C GLU A 356 21.56 2.46 24.21
N LYS A 357 22.88 2.73 24.20
CA LYS A 357 23.83 1.97 23.38
C LYS A 357 23.93 0.50 23.81
N SER A 358 23.89 0.22 25.11
CA SER A 358 23.98 -1.16 25.64
C SER A 358 22.73 -1.97 25.38
N VAL A 359 21.53 -1.42 25.61
CA VAL A 359 20.25 -2.07 25.30
C VAL A 359 20.16 -2.35 23.79
N PHE A 360 20.54 -1.36 22.96
CA PHE A 360 20.57 -1.54 21.51
C PHE A 360 21.50 -2.67 21.07
N LEU A 361 22.71 -2.74 21.65
CA LEU A 361 23.68 -3.78 21.33
C LEU A 361 23.20 -5.17 21.77
N VAL A 362 22.66 -5.30 22.98
CA VAL A 362 22.11 -6.56 23.49
C VAL A 362 20.96 -7.06 22.61
N MET A 363 20.03 -6.17 22.25
CA MET A 363 18.91 -6.51 21.37
C MET A 363 19.39 -6.95 19.98
N THR A 364 20.33 -6.21 19.40
CA THR A 364 20.91 -6.52 18.08
C THR A 364 21.58 -7.90 18.08
N LEU A 365 22.47 -8.16 19.04
CA LEU A 365 23.17 -9.44 19.14
C LEU A 365 22.21 -10.60 19.41
N SER A 366 21.16 -10.37 20.20
CA SER A 366 20.10 -11.36 20.44
C SER A 366 19.33 -11.70 19.16
N ILE A 367 18.95 -10.70 18.37
CA ILE A 367 18.23 -10.92 17.09
C ILE A 367 19.12 -11.67 16.09
N ILE A 368 20.38 -11.25 15.93
CA ILE A 368 21.31 -11.88 15.00
C ILE A 368 21.60 -13.33 15.42
N SER A 369 21.90 -13.57 16.70
CA SER A 369 22.18 -14.92 17.20
C SER A 369 20.96 -15.84 17.09
N ALA A 370 19.76 -15.37 17.44
CA ALA A 370 18.52 -16.11 17.27
C ALA A 370 18.24 -16.45 15.79
N THR A 371 18.50 -15.51 14.89
CA THR A 371 18.35 -15.72 13.44
C THR A 371 19.30 -16.80 12.94
N ILE A 372 20.58 -16.74 13.30
CA ILE A 372 21.57 -17.76 12.94
C ILE A 372 21.14 -19.13 13.49
N GLY A 373 20.73 -19.19 14.76
CA GLY A 373 20.23 -20.41 15.39
C GLY A 373 19.05 -21.03 14.65
N ALA A 374 18.07 -20.22 14.26
CA ALA A 374 16.90 -20.66 13.51
C ALA A 374 17.28 -21.25 12.13
N TRP A 375 18.21 -20.62 11.41
CA TRP A 375 18.71 -21.12 10.13
C TRP A 375 19.47 -22.44 10.26
N LEU A 376 20.27 -22.60 11.32
CA LEU A 376 20.98 -23.84 11.61
C LEU A 376 20.01 -24.97 11.93
N ASP A 377 19.02 -24.75 12.82
CA ASP A 377 18.07 -25.80 13.22
C ASP A 377 17.13 -26.19 12.06
N ALA A 378 16.59 -25.21 11.33
CA ALA A 378 15.75 -25.49 10.17
C ALA A 378 16.52 -26.18 9.03
N GLY A 379 17.83 -25.91 8.92
CA GLY A 379 18.73 -26.62 8.02
C GLY A 379 18.96 -28.08 8.43
N LYS A 380 19.22 -28.34 9.72
CA LYS A 380 19.37 -29.70 10.28
C LYS A 380 18.10 -30.53 10.07
N ARG A 381 16.94 -29.94 10.27
CA ARG A 381 15.62 -30.58 10.09
C ARG A 381 15.16 -30.68 8.62
N CYS A 382 15.98 -30.27 7.66
CA CYS A 382 15.67 -30.30 6.22
C CYS A 382 14.37 -29.56 5.82
N LEU A 383 13.92 -28.59 6.63
CA LEU A 383 12.71 -27.79 6.38
C LEU A 383 12.93 -26.79 5.23
N ILE A 384 14.19 -26.39 4.99
CA ILE A 384 14.58 -25.37 4.02
C ILE A 384 15.47 -25.98 2.92
N ARG A 385 15.38 -25.46 1.69
CA ARG A 385 16.27 -25.84 0.58
C ARG A 385 17.70 -25.34 0.81
N LYS A 386 18.70 -26.12 0.39
CA LYS A 386 20.10 -25.62 0.32
C LYS A 386 20.19 -24.32 -0.50
N ARG A 387 19.44 -24.23 -1.60
CA ARG A 387 19.36 -23.02 -2.45
C ARG A 387 18.85 -21.79 -1.70
N THR A 388 17.81 -21.91 -0.87
CA THR A 388 17.24 -20.77 -0.13
C THR A 388 18.17 -20.33 0.99
N ARG A 389 18.88 -21.26 1.64
CA ARG A 389 19.95 -20.93 2.59
C ARG A 389 21.09 -20.16 1.94
N ASN A 390 21.58 -20.63 0.78
CA ASN A 390 22.66 -19.95 0.07
C ASN A 390 22.22 -18.58 -0.44
N ALA A 391 20.99 -18.46 -0.95
CA ALA A 391 20.43 -17.17 -1.37
C ALA A 391 20.35 -16.18 -0.20
N ALA A 392 19.86 -16.60 0.96
CA ALA A 392 19.82 -15.74 2.15
C ALA A 392 21.22 -15.29 2.58
N LEU A 393 22.20 -16.19 2.58
CA LEU A 393 23.60 -15.86 2.87
C LEU A 393 24.17 -14.83 1.88
N CYS A 394 23.97 -15.04 0.57
CA CYS A 394 24.38 -14.09 -0.46
C CYS A 394 23.70 -12.73 -0.29
N CYS A 395 22.39 -12.70 0.00
CA CYS A 395 21.65 -11.46 0.24
C CYS A 395 22.16 -10.74 1.49
N SER A 396 22.45 -11.44 2.58
CA SER A 396 23.02 -10.84 3.79
C SER A 396 24.40 -10.23 3.52
N ILE A 397 25.28 -10.96 2.85
CA ILE A 397 26.62 -10.47 2.51
C ILE A 397 26.53 -9.27 1.57
N ALA A 398 25.70 -9.34 0.52
CA ALA A 398 25.51 -8.24 -0.41
C ALA A 398 24.97 -6.99 0.29
N GLY A 399 23.98 -7.13 1.18
CA GLY A 399 23.44 -6.02 1.96
C GLY A 399 24.49 -5.36 2.87
N LEU A 400 25.31 -6.16 3.56
CA LEU A 400 26.39 -5.66 4.41
C LEU A 400 27.50 -4.97 3.60
N VAL A 401 27.85 -5.50 2.43
CA VAL A 401 28.85 -4.89 1.53
C VAL A 401 28.33 -3.57 0.97
N LEU A 402 27.09 -3.54 0.47
CA LEU A 402 26.46 -2.32 -0.04
C LEU A 402 26.41 -1.24 1.06
N PHE A 403 26.04 -1.62 2.28
CA PHE A 403 26.05 -0.68 3.39
C PHE A 403 27.46 -0.19 3.73
N LYS A 404 28.47 -1.07 3.79
CA LYS A 404 29.86 -0.66 4.01
C LYS A 404 30.33 0.32 2.94
N THR A 405 29.99 0.09 1.68
CA THR A 405 30.33 1.01 0.58
C THR A 405 29.61 2.35 0.67
N TRP A 406 28.37 2.36 1.18
CA TRP A 406 27.62 3.60 1.43
C TRP A 406 28.22 4.39 2.61
N VAL A 407 28.52 3.72 3.72
CA VAL A 407 29.19 4.32 4.89
C VAL A 407 30.55 4.91 4.51
N PHE A 408 31.34 4.22 3.69
CA PHE A 408 32.65 4.72 3.26
C PHE A 408 32.56 6.02 2.43
N ARG A 409 31.39 6.31 1.84
CA ARG A 409 31.14 7.57 1.12
C ARG A 409 30.67 8.72 2.01
N GLN A 410 30.24 8.47 3.24
CA GLN A 410 29.87 9.52 4.18
C GLN A 410 31.07 9.92 5.05
N THR A 411 31.38 11.21 5.08
CA THR A 411 32.52 11.78 5.81
C THR A 411 32.29 11.76 7.33
N VAL A 412 32.98 10.82 7.99
CA VAL A 412 33.57 10.79 9.34
C VAL A 412 32.74 11.28 10.55
N GLY A 413 32.44 10.34 11.46
CA GLY A 413 31.85 10.51 12.79
C GLY A 413 32.04 9.22 13.63
N PRO A 414 31.98 9.25 14.97
CA PRO A 414 32.35 8.11 15.82
C PRO A 414 31.28 6.99 15.96
N ASP A 415 30.03 7.21 15.54
CA ASP A 415 28.90 6.28 15.80
C ASP A 415 28.53 5.33 14.64
N HIS A 416 29.41 5.15 13.65
CA HIS A 416 29.14 4.31 12.46
C HIS A 416 28.86 2.83 12.75
N TRP A 417 29.42 2.29 13.82
CA TRP A 417 29.18 0.90 14.21
C TRP A 417 27.73 0.66 14.60
N ILE A 418 27.04 1.68 15.14
CA ILE A 418 25.62 1.60 15.49
C ILE A 418 24.77 1.47 14.22
N GLY A 419 25.05 2.30 13.21
CA GLY A 419 24.37 2.21 11.91
C GLY A 419 24.58 0.85 11.21
N PHE A 420 25.81 0.31 11.30
CA PHE A 420 26.11 -1.03 10.79
C PHE A 420 25.31 -2.13 11.49
N LEU A 421 25.29 -2.11 12.82
CA LEU A 421 24.52 -3.05 13.62
C LEU A 421 23.02 -2.91 13.36
N TRP A 422 22.51 -1.69 13.19
CA TRP A 422 21.10 -1.46 12.86
C TRP A 422 20.69 -2.12 11.55
N ILE A 423 21.48 -1.97 10.48
CA ILE A 423 21.19 -2.59 9.19
C ILE A 423 21.41 -4.09 9.22
N ALA A 424 22.44 -4.58 9.92
CA ALA A 424 22.62 -6.00 10.14
C ALA A 424 21.38 -6.62 10.81
N THR A 425 20.82 -5.94 11.82
CA THR A 425 19.58 -6.34 12.48
C THR A 425 18.37 -6.29 11.54
N LEU A 426 18.23 -5.24 10.73
CA LEU A 426 17.14 -5.18 9.74
C LEU A 426 17.22 -6.30 8.72
N ILE A 427 18.40 -6.57 8.17
CA ILE A 427 18.64 -7.70 7.25
C ILE A 427 18.30 -9.02 7.95
N ALA A 428 18.72 -9.20 9.20
CA ALA A 428 18.39 -10.39 9.99
C ALA A 428 16.87 -10.53 10.16
N LEU A 429 16.14 -9.47 10.49
CA LEU A 429 14.68 -9.48 10.64
C LEU A 429 13.93 -9.70 9.33
N ILE A 430 14.44 -9.20 8.21
CA ILE A 430 13.86 -9.47 6.87
C ILE A 430 13.99 -10.95 6.52
N LEU A 431 15.12 -11.57 6.87
CA LEU A 431 15.47 -12.94 6.47
C LEU A 431 15.08 -14.01 7.49
N ALA A 432 14.88 -13.66 8.76
CA ALA A 432 14.50 -14.59 9.83
C ALA A 432 13.22 -15.39 9.51
N PRO A 433 12.13 -14.80 8.97
CA PRO A 433 10.91 -15.51 8.65
C PRO A 433 11.07 -16.71 7.70
N PHE A 434 12.07 -16.68 6.82
CA PHE A 434 12.34 -17.79 5.90
C PHE A 434 12.80 -19.06 6.62
N ALA A 435 13.32 -18.94 7.85
CA ALA A 435 13.69 -20.06 8.69
C ALA A 435 12.76 -20.26 9.89
N THR A 436 12.34 -19.18 10.55
CA THR A 436 11.50 -19.25 11.74
C THR A 436 10.09 -19.75 11.44
N ILE A 437 9.50 -19.42 10.28
CA ILE A 437 8.15 -19.88 9.92
C ILE A 437 8.09 -21.40 9.67
N PRO A 438 8.94 -22.00 8.80
CA PRO A 438 8.97 -23.44 8.63
C PRO A 438 9.24 -24.18 9.95
N LEU A 439 10.11 -23.62 10.80
CA LEU A 439 10.42 -24.18 12.11
C LEU A 439 9.21 -24.13 13.04
N ALA A 440 8.55 -22.98 13.17
CA ALA A 440 7.37 -22.79 13.99
C ALA A 440 6.23 -23.74 13.60
N LEU A 441 5.96 -23.85 12.29
CA LEU A 441 4.94 -24.78 11.77
C LEU A 441 5.30 -26.23 12.03
N SER A 442 6.58 -26.62 11.91
CA SER A 442 7.02 -27.98 12.23
C SER A 442 6.82 -28.31 13.72
N TRP A 443 7.16 -27.38 14.62
CA TRP A 443 6.97 -27.56 16.06
C TRP A 443 5.51 -27.66 16.44
N ASN A 444 4.65 -26.84 15.82
CA ASN A 444 3.22 -26.84 16.10
C ASN A 444 2.50 -28.08 15.55
N ARG A 445 3.01 -28.66 14.44
CA ARG A 445 2.43 -29.86 13.84
C ARG A 445 2.73 -31.16 14.62
N HIS A 446 3.93 -31.27 15.18
CA HIS A 446 4.39 -32.47 15.92
C HIS A 446 4.17 -32.38 17.42
N ARG A 447 3.32 -31.45 17.85
CA ARG A 447 2.78 -31.39 19.19
C ARG A 447 1.54 -32.28 19.25
#